data_AF-U5QGK9-F1
#
_entry.id   AF-U5QGK9-F1
#
_cell.length_a   1.000
_cell.length_b   1.000
_cell.length_c   1.000
_cell.angle_alpha   90.00
_cell.angle_beta   90.00
_cell.angle_gamma   90.00
#
_symmetry.space_group_name_H-M   'P 1'
#
loop_
_entity.id
_entity.type
_entity.pdbx_description
1 polymer ?
#
loop_
_entity_poly.entity_id
_entity_poly.type
_entity_poly.pdbx_seq_one_letter_code
_entity_poly.pdbx_strand_id
1 'polypeptide(L)'
;MPNQAGQNVQKLAIRRRNQALGLGICAFCLVLISLAILVFNSGLLSLAALPLIGSAYFAWRSRQLIRQVARAKKGAQAERQVARLLESLPGGWQLSFGERYPVVGDIDALVIAPDKRAWCIDVKSHRGTVLLRSGQLWRVDFQGNERRFEKDFIASAKTQARLASARKKLRVRPIIVFSAARVQTPRIVERVAILEMSELLNYLHNDHR
;
A
#
# COMPACT_ATOMS: atom_id res chain seq x y z
N MET A 1 -3.51 -18.80 -13.86
CA MET A 1 -2.30 -18.70 -13.01
C MET A 1 -2.63 -17.79 -11.84
N PRO A 2 -2.35 -18.17 -10.58
CA PRO A 2 -2.57 -17.27 -9.44
C PRO A 2 -1.69 -16.01 -9.64
N ASN A 3 -2.29 -14.82 -9.50
CA ASN A 3 -1.53 -13.57 -9.50
C ASN A 3 -0.55 -13.62 -8.33
N GLN A 4 0.76 -13.41 -8.58
CA GLN A 4 1.71 -13.28 -7.47
C GLN A 4 1.45 -11.96 -6.75
N ALA A 5 1.48 -11.99 -5.41
CA ALA A 5 1.26 -10.82 -4.56
C ALA A 5 2.15 -9.64 -4.99
N GLY A 6 1.54 -8.46 -5.15
CA GLY A 6 2.23 -7.21 -5.50
C GLY A 6 2.68 -7.04 -6.97
N GLN A 7 2.38 -7.96 -7.90
CA GLN A 7 2.78 -7.80 -9.32
C GLN A 7 2.17 -6.56 -10.00
N ASN A 8 0.89 -6.28 -9.77
CA ASN A 8 0.21 -5.09 -10.31
C ASN A 8 0.89 -3.80 -9.82
N VAL A 9 1.30 -3.80 -8.56
CA VAL A 9 2.01 -2.68 -7.92
C VAL A 9 3.40 -2.51 -8.52
N GLN A 10 4.11 -3.60 -8.87
CA GLN A 10 5.40 -3.54 -9.55
C GLN A 10 5.28 -2.96 -10.97
N LYS A 11 4.32 -3.41 -11.78
CA LYS A 11 4.09 -2.87 -13.14
C LYS A 11 3.80 -1.37 -13.09
N LEU A 12 2.94 -0.94 -12.15
CA LEU A 12 2.63 0.48 -11.93
C LEU A 12 3.84 1.27 -11.45
N ALA A 13 4.68 0.69 -10.57
CA ALA A 13 5.91 1.30 -10.09
C ALA A 13 6.93 1.52 -11.21
N ILE A 14 7.08 0.57 -12.15
CA ILE A 14 7.96 0.70 -13.31
C ILE A 14 7.48 1.83 -14.22
N ARG A 15 6.18 1.89 -14.54
CA ARG A 15 5.61 2.97 -15.36
C ARG A 15 5.86 4.35 -14.75
N ARG A 16 5.63 4.49 -13.44
CA ARG A 16 5.87 5.75 -12.71
C ARG A 16 7.36 6.10 -12.63
N ARG A 17 8.26 5.12 -12.54
CA ARG A 17 9.72 5.34 -12.57
C ARG A 17 10.16 5.90 -13.92
N ASN A 18 9.69 5.31 -15.02
CA ASN A 18 10.03 5.78 -16.37
C ASN A 18 9.48 7.20 -16.61
N GLN A 19 8.27 7.49 -16.13
CA GLN A 19 7.72 8.85 -16.14
C GLN A 19 8.57 9.84 -15.31
N ALA A 20 9.00 9.44 -14.11
CA ALA A 20 9.84 10.30 -13.26
C ALA A 20 11.21 10.58 -13.89
N LEU A 21 11.81 9.59 -14.56
CA LEU A 21 13.07 9.74 -15.29
C LEU A 21 12.91 10.69 -16.48
N GLY A 22 11.86 10.51 -17.29
CA GLY A 22 11.57 11.41 -18.41
C GLY A 22 11.40 12.87 -17.97
N LEU A 23 10.63 13.11 -16.90
CA LEU A 23 10.47 14.46 -16.35
C LEU A 23 11.79 15.02 -15.76
N GLY A 24 12.62 14.17 -15.18
CA GLY A 24 13.96 14.55 -14.70
C GLY A 24 14.88 14.99 -15.84
N ILE A 25 14.86 14.26 -16.96
CA ILE A 25 15.60 14.63 -18.19
C ILE A 25 15.10 15.96 -18.73
N CYS A 26 13.78 16.15 -18.85
CA CYS A 26 13.20 17.43 -19.28
C CYS A 26 13.63 18.60 -18.39
N ALA A 27 13.61 18.41 -17.06
CA ALA A 27 14.08 19.43 -16.12
C ALA A 27 15.55 19.79 -16.37
N PHE A 28 16.42 18.78 -16.55
CA PHE A 28 17.84 18.98 -16.82
C PHE A 28 18.08 19.72 -18.14
N CYS A 29 17.39 19.33 -19.22
CA CYS A 29 17.48 20.03 -20.51
C CYS A 29 17.07 21.50 -20.41
N LEU A 30 16.00 21.81 -19.67
CA LEU A 30 15.57 23.20 -19.47
C LEU A 30 16.61 24.02 -18.69
N VAL A 31 17.28 23.43 -17.69
CA VAL A 31 18.39 24.10 -17.00
C VAL A 31 19.54 24.39 -17.96
N LEU A 32 19.89 23.45 -18.83
CA LEU A 32 20.94 23.67 -19.84
C LEU A 32 20.57 24.77 -20.84
N ILE A 33 19.30 24.82 -21.27
CA ILE A 33 18.79 25.88 -22.14
C ILE A 33 18.85 27.24 -21.44
N SER A 34 18.40 27.32 -20.19
CA SER A 34 18.52 28.54 -19.38
C SER A 34 19.98 28.99 -19.26
N LEU A 35 20.91 28.06 -18.98
CA LEU A 35 22.33 28.37 -18.85
C LEU A 35 22.91 28.87 -20.18
N ALA A 36 22.56 28.24 -21.30
CA ALA A 36 22.99 28.69 -22.62
C ALA A 36 22.49 30.11 -22.92
N ILE A 37 21.22 30.43 -22.64
CA ILE A 37 20.67 31.78 -22.81
C ILE A 37 21.48 32.80 -21.99
N LEU A 38 21.80 32.48 -20.74
CA LEU A 38 22.56 33.36 -19.86
C LEU A 38 24.01 33.57 -20.31
N VAL A 39 24.67 32.54 -20.84
CA VAL A 39 26.06 32.59 -21.32
C VAL A 39 26.17 33.37 -22.62
N PHE A 40 25.25 33.15 -23.57
CA PHE A 40 25.31 33.76 -24.89
C PHE A 40 24.63 35.13 -24.97
N ASN A 41 23.72 35.47 -24.05
CA ASN A 41 23.01 36.73 -24.09
C ASN A 41 22.53 37.19 -22.70
N SER A 42 23.42 37.85 -21.96
CA SER A 42 23.16 38.33 -20.59
C SER A 42 22.05 39.39 -20.49
N GLY A 43 21.68 40.05 -21.59
CA GLY A 43 20.57 41.01 -21.64
C GLY A 43 19.17 40.38 -21.61
N LEU A 44 19.07 39.06 -21.72
CA LEU A 44 17.81 38.32 -21.83
C LEU A 44 17.52 37.46 -20.57
N LEU A 45 17.87 37.96 -19.40
CA LEU A 45 17.61 37.32 -18.09
C LEU A 45 16.14 36.90 -17.92
N SER A 46 15.20 37.70 -18.43
CA SER A 46 13.76 37.40 -18.38
C SER A 46 13.37 36.17 -19.21
N LEU A 47 14.06 35.89 -20.32
CA LEU A 47 13.81 34.70 -21.15
C LEU A 47 14.38 33.41 -20.52
N ALA A 48 15.44 33.52 -19.71
CA ALA A 48 15.97 32.37 -18.97
C ALA A 48 15.05 31.94 -17.81
N ALA A 49 14.18 32.83 -17.32
CA ALA A 49 13.30 32.58 -16.18
C ALA A 49 12.22 31.52 -16.48
N LEU A 50 11.62 31.54 -17.67
CA LEU A 50 10.61 30.55 -18.10
C LEU A 50 11.12 29.10 -18.05
N PRO A 51 12.27 28.75 -18.66
CA PRO A 51 12.83 27.41 -18.56
C PRO A 51 13.27 27.05 -17.13
N LEU A 52 13.70 28.01 -16.30
CA LEU A 52 13.98 27.76 -14.88
C LEU A 52 12.71 27.39 -14.10
N ILE A 53 11.61 28.12 -14.29
CA ILE A 53 10.32 27.79 -13.68
C ILE A 53 9.83 26.41 -14.14
N GLY A 54 9.94 26.13 -15.44
CA GLY A 54 9.62 24.82 -16.02
C GLY A 54 10.45 23.70 -15.40
N SER A 55 11.77 23.89 -15.26
CA SER A 55 12.65 22.90 -14.65
C SER A 55 12.30 22.63 -13.17
N ALA A 56 11.98 23.67 -12.41
CA ALA A 56 11.53 23.56 -11.02
C ALA A 56 10.23 22.74 -10.91
N TYR A 57 9.25 23.02 -11.78
CA TYR A 57 7.99 22.26 -11.84
C TYR A 57 8.24 20.77 -12.16
N PHE A 58 9.03 20.48 -13.19
CA PHE A 58 9.34 19.11 -13.58
C PHE A 58 10.14 18.36 -12.50
N ALA A 59 11.10 19.01 -11.86
CA ALA A 59 11.85 18.45 -10.74
C ALA A 59 10.94 18.15 -9.55
N TRP A 60 10.03 19.06 -9.20
CA TRP A 60 9.04 18.83 -8.14
C TRP A 60 8.12 17.66 -8.47
N ARG A 61 7.60 17.58 -9.70
CA ARG A 61 6.74 16.49 -10.15
C ARG A 61 7.47 15.15 -10.16
N SER A 62 8.72 15.12 -10.62
CA SER A 62 9.57 13.92 -10.59
C SER A 62 9.77 13.41 -9.16
N ARG A 63 10.09 14.31 -8.21
CA ARG A 63 10.21 13.97 -6.77
C ARG A 63 8.93 13.36 -6.21
N GLN A 64 7.76 13.89 -6.58
CA GLN A 64 6.47 13.32 -6.15
C GLN A 64 6.27 11.89 -6.67
N LEU A 65 6.56 11.64 -7.94
CA LEU A 65 6.45 10.31 -8.54
C LEU A 65 7.41 9.31 -7.89
N ILE A 66 8.64 9.71 -7.61
CA ILE A 66 9.62 8.87 -6.90
C ILE A 66 9.10 8.49 -5.51
N ARG A 67 8.53 9.44 -4.75
CA ARG A 67 7.93 9.16 -3.45
C ARG A 67 6.75 8.18 -3.55
N GLN A 68 5.91 8.31 -4.58
CA GLN A 68 4.81 7.37 -4.82
C GLN A 68 5.31 5.97 -5.18
N VAL A 69 6.37 5.86 -5.98
CA VAL A 69 7.03 4.58 -6.31
C VAL A 69 7.58 3.93 -5.06
N ALA A 70 8.28 4.68 -4.20
CA ALA A 70 8.81 4.16 -2.95
C ALA A 70 7.70 3.63 -2.02
N ARG A 71 6.60 4.38 -1.88
CA ARG A 71 5.41 3.93 -1.11
C ARG A 71 4.79 2.66 -1.70
N ALA A 72 4.63 2.60 -3.02
CA ALA A 72 4.08 1.44 -3.72
C ALA A 72 4.96 0.20 -3.53
N LYS A 73 6.29 0.33 -3.68
CA LYS A 73 7.25 -0.75 -3.43
C LYS A 73 7.16 -1.27 -2.00
N LYS A 74 7.06 -0.36 -1.02
CA LYS A 74 6.91 -0.72 0.40
C LYS A 74 5.62 -1.50 0.66
N GLY A 75 4.49 -1.08 0.07
CA GLY A 75 3.22 -1.82 0.13
C GLY A 75 3.34 -3.23 -0.45
N ALA A 76 3.86 -3.34 -1.68
CA ALA A 76 4.07 -4.62 -2.35
C ALA A 76 5.07 -5.55 -1.62
N GLN A 77 6.02 -4.99 -0.87
CA GLN A 77 6.90 -5.79 -0.02
C GLN A 77 6.17 -6.35 1.19
N ALA A 78 5.30 -5.57 1.82
CA ALA A 78 4.47 -6.02 2.94
C ALA A 78 3.51 -7.14 2.49
N GLU A 79 2.82 -6.96 1.37
CA GLU A 79 1.95 -7.99 0.78
C GLU A 79 2.72 -9.30 0.52
N ARG A 80 3.94 -9.21 -0.03
CA ARG A 80 4.80 -10.39 -0.26
C ARG A 80 5.32 -11.04 1.03
N GLN A 81 5.48 -10.29 2.11
CA GLN A 81 5.85 -10.86 3.40
C GLN A 81 4.69 -11.67 3.98
N VAL A 82 3.48 -11.11 3.92
CA VAL A 82 2.26 -11.81 4.35
C VAL A 82 1.97 -13.01 3.46
N ALA A 83 2.13 -12.91 2.14
CA ALA A 83 1.95 -14.05 1.23
C ALA A 83 2.90 -15.21 1.56
N ARG A 84 4.19 -14.94 1.75
CA ARG A 84 5.18 -15.96 2.17
C ARG A 84 4.85 -16.59 3.51
N LEU A 85 4.32 -15.80 4.44
CA LEU A 85 3.86 -16.31 5.73
C LEU A 85 2.67 -17.26 5.54
N LEU A 86 1.70 -16.89 4.71
CA LEU A 86 0.51 -17.71 4.43
C LEU A 86 0.84 -18.98 3.63
N GLU A 87 1.87 -18.94 2.78
CA GLU A 87 2.37 -20.11 2.06
C GLU A 87 2.94 -21.19 2.99
N SER A 88 3.25 -20.87 4.25
CA SER A 88 3.66 -21.88 5.24
C SER A 88 2.49 -22.60 5.92
N LEU A 89 1.24 -22.28 5.58
CA LEU A 89 0.07 -23.02 6.06
C LEU A 89 0.11 -24.47 5.54
N PRO A 90 -0.40 -25.45 6.31
CA PRO A 90 -0.38 -26.85 5.90
C PRO A 90 -1.27 -27.12 4.68
N GLY A 91 -1.18 -28.33 4.13
CA GLY A 91 -2.01 -28.76 3.00
C GLY A 91 -3.52 -28.60 3.27
N GLY A 92 -4.28 -28.37 2.19
CA GLY A 92 -5.74 -28.22 2.23
C GLY A 92 -6.24 -26.77 2.39
N TRP A 93 -5.35 -25.83 2.74
CA TRP A 93 -5.66 -24.40 2.71
C TRP A 93 -5.64 -23.89 1.26
N GLN A 94 -6.65 -23.09 0.89
CA GLN A 94 -6.72 -22.44 -0.41
C GLN A 94 -6.33 -20.97 -0.24
N LEU A 95 -5.30 -20.55 -0.99
CA LEU A 95 -4.75 -19.20 -0.93
C LEU A 95 -4.99 -18.50 -2.26
N SER A 96 -5.41 -17.24 -2.22
CA SER A 96 -5.56 -16.41 -3.40
C SER A 96 -5.06 -14.99 -3.10
N PHE A 97 -4.14 -14.49 -3.92
CA PHE A 97 -3.48 -13.19 -3.69
C PHE A 97 -3.84 -12.19 -4.78
N GLY A 98 -4.05 -10.93 -4.39
CA GLY A 98 -4.32 -9.84 -5.33
C GLY A 98 -5.55 -10.09 -6.21
N GLU A 99 -6.60 -10.71 -5.67
CA GLU A 99 -7.84 -10.91 -6.41
C GLU A 99 -8.54 -9.55 -6.61
N ARG A 100 -8.82 -9.21 -7.88
CA ARG A 100 -9.46 -7.94 -8.22
C ARG A 100 -10.97 -8.01 -8.10
N TYR A 101 -11.54 -7.03 -7.41
CA TYR A 101 -12.97 -6.81 -7.25
C TYR A 101 -13.33 -5.42 -7.83
N PRO A 102 -14.32 -5.32 -8.74
CA PRO A 102 -14.62 -4.09 -9.46
C PRO A 102 -14.87 -2.86 -8.58
N VAL A 103 -15.47 -3.06 -7.40
CA VAL A 103 -15.93 -1.96 -6.52
C VAL A 103 -14.86 -1.50 -5.51
N VAL A 104 -14.04 -2.43 -5.00
CA VAL A 104 -13.11 -2.15 -3.88
C VAL A 104 -11.64 -2.23 -4.27
N GLY A 105 -11.35 -2.56 -5.53
CA GLY A 105 -9.99 -2.81 -6.00
C GLY A 105 -9.51 -4.21 -5.66
N ASP A 106 -8.22 -4.33 -5.40
CA ASP A 106 -7.57 -5.62 -5.14
C ASP A 106 -7.71 -5.99 -3.66
N ILE A 107 -8.06 -7.25 -3.40
CA ILE A 107 -7.95 -7.86 -2.07
C ILE A 107 -6.56 -8.49 -1.97
N ASP A 108 -5.79 -8.11 -0.95
CA ASP A 108 -4.39 -8.53 -0.83
C ASP A 108 -4.25 -10.05 -0.70
N ALA A 109 -5.03 -10.66 0.21
CA ALA A 109 -5.14 -12.12 0.29
C ALA A 109 -6.55 -12.58 0.71
N LEU A 110 -6.98 -13.70 0.12
CA LEU A 110 -8.11 -14.50 0.55
C LEU A 110 -7.60 -15.89 0.93
N VAL A 111 -7.95 -16.32 2.14
CA VAL A 111 -7.50 -17.58 2.72
C VAL A 111 -8.73 -18.40 3.09
N ILE A 112 -8.78 -19.67 2.67
CA ILE A 112 -9.87 -20.59 2.97
C ILE A 112 -9.27 -21.83 3.63
N ALA A 113 -9.68 -22.13 4.86
CA ALA A 113 -9.28 -23.32 5.59
C ALA A 113 -9.95 -24.59 5.02
N PRO A 114 -9.39 -25.79 5.32
CA PRO A 114 -9.98 -27.07 4.92
C PRO A 114 -11.44 -27.23 5.36
N ASP A 115 -11.79 -26.68 6.52
CA ASP A 115 -13.15 -26.70 7.11
C ASP A 115 -14.09 -25.62 6.58
N LYS A 116 -13.72 -24.95 5.47
CA LYS A 116 -14.48 -23.89 4.80
C LYS A 116 -14.61 -22.58 5.60
N ARG A 117 -13.89 -22.38 6.71
CA ARG A 117 -13.71 -21.02 7.24
C ARG A 117 -12.88 -20.20 6.25
N ALA A 118 -13.18 -18.91 6.10
CA ALA A 118 -12.41 -18.04 5.23
C ALA A 118 -12.20 -16.64 5.79
N TRP A 119 -11.08 -16.06 5.36
CA TRP A 119 -10.63 -14.74 5.79
C TRP A 119 -10.16 -13.92 4.59
N CYS A 120 -10.58 -12.66 4.57
CA CYS A 120 -10.11 -11.63 3.67
C CYS A 120 -9.12 -10.76 4.43
N ILE A 121 -7.87 -10.72 3.96
CA ILE A 121 -6.76 -10.06 4.63
C ILE A 121 -6.40 -8.79 3.86
N ASP A 122 -6.41 -7.67 4.56
CA ASP A 122 -5.95 -6.34 4.12
C ASP A 122 -4.62 -6.01 4.81
N VAL A 123 -3.55 -5.81 4.04
CA VAL A 123 -2.18 -5.68 4.55
C VAL A 123 -1.78 -4.20 4.62
N LYS A 124 -1.33 -3.76 5.80
CA LYS A 124 -0.87 -2.40 6.05
C LYS A 124 0.62 -2.38 6.38
N SER A 125 1.39 -1.57 5.63
CA SER A 125 2.85 -1.42 5.80
C SER A 125 3.24 -0.28 6.76
N HIS A 126 2.27 0.30 7.46
CA HIS A 126 2.50 1.35 8.45
C HIS A 126 3.41 0.83 9.57
N ARG A 127 4.24 1.72 10.15
CA ARG A 127 5.13 1.43 11.28
C ARG A 127 4.64 2.14 12.54
N GLY A 128 5.23 1.86 13.70
CA GLY A 128 4.88 2.49 14.98
C GLY A 128 3.89 1.64 15.76
N THR A 129 3.03 2.26 16.54
CA THR A 129 2.03 1.58 17.36
C THR A 129 0.63 1.96 16.89
N VAL A 130 -0.21 0.96 16.62
CA VAL A 130 -1.61 1.12 16.23
C VAL A 130 -2.48 1.16 17.49
N LEU A 131 -3.34 2.16 17.57
CA LEU A 131 -4.26 2.39 18.69
C LEU A 131 -5.70 2.51 18.18
N LEU A 132 -6.66 2.27 19.07
CA LEU A 132 -8.07 2.55 18.84
C LEU A 132 -8.46 3.80 19.64
N ARG A 133 -8.98 4.82 18.95
CA ARG A 133 -9.51 6.05 19.56
C ARG A 133 -10.87 6.34 18.96
N SER A 134 -11.90 6.45 19.81
CA SER A 134 -13.27 6.79 19.39
C SER A 134 -13.77 5.95 18.20
N GLY A 135 -13.51 4.63 18.23
CA GLY A 135 -13.90 3.69 17.17
C GLY A 135 -13.03 3.70 15.92
N GLN A 136 -11.97 4.52 15.85
CA GLN A 136 -11.10 4.64 14.68
C GLN A 136 -9.67 4.21 14.99
N LEU A 137 -8.97 3.72 13.97
CA LEU A 137 -7.57 3.37 14.08
C LEU A 137 -6.67 4.60 13.95
N TRP A 138 -5.71 4.69 14.87
CA TRP A 138 -4.70 5.72 14.97
C TRP A 138 -3.32 5.08 14.99
N ARG A 139 -2.29 5.88 14.71
CA ARG A 139 -0.90 5.48 14.80
C ARG A 139 -0.12 6.48 15.66
N VAL A 140 0.68 5.96 16.59
CA VAL A 140 1.80 6.67 17.19
C VAL A 140 3.06 6.34 16.40
N ASP A 141 3.75 7.34 15.85
CA ASP A 141 5.05 7.12 15.23
C ASP A 141 6.19 6.98 16.25
N PHE A 142 7.41 6.66 15.80
CA PHE A 142 8.55 6.47 16.71
C PHE A 142 9.01 7.75 17.44
N GLN A 143 8.48 8.91 17.05
CA GLN A 143 8.74 10.18 17.71
C GLN A 143 7.65 10.52 18.73
N GLY A 144 6.66 9.63 18.93
CA GLY A 144 5.55 9.85 19.83
C GLY A 144 4.39 10.66 19.23
N ASN A 145 4.43 11.00 17.94
CA ASN A 145 3.35 11.78 17.33
C ASN A 145 2.15 10.88 17.02
N GLU A 146 0.99 11.23 17.58
CA GLU A 146 -0.29 10.61 17.22
C GLU A 146 -0.79 11.15 15.88
N ARG A 147 -1.16 10.25 14.97
CA ARG A 147 -1.75 10.57 13.67
C ARG A 147 -2.85 9.59 13.33
N ARG A 148 -3.98 10.12 12.87
CA ARG A 148 -5.04 9.31 12.26
C ARG A 148 -4.52 8.70 10.95
N PHE A 149 -5.00 7.50 10.62
CA PHE A 149 -4.75 6.93 9.29
C PHE A 149 -5.47 7.70 8.20
N GLU A 150 -4.93 7.61 6.98
CA GLU A 150 -5.43 8.35 5.82
C GLU A 150 -6.82 7.87 5.36
N LYS A 151 -7.25 6.68 5.80
CA LYS A 151 -8.52 6.04 5.46
C LYS A 151 -9.09 5.28 6.64
N ASP A 152 -10.38 4.97 6.58
CA ASP A 152 -11.01 4.02 7.48
C ASP A 152 -10.71 2.58 7.03
N PHE A 153 -9.72 1.97 7.67
CA PHE A 153 -9.32 0.59 7.34
C PHE A 153 -10.36 -0.44 7.77
N ILE A 154 -11.12 -0.19 8.84
CA ILE A 154 -12.14 -1.11 9.34
C ILE A 154 -13.28 -1.19 8.33
N ALA A 155 -13.79 -0.04 7.87
CA ALA A 155 -14.82 0.02 6.84
C ALA A 155 -14.37 -0.62 5.51
N SER A 156 -13.11 -0.38 5.12
CA SER A 156 -12.52 -0.97 3.91
C SER A 156 -12.48 -2.50 3.99
N ALA A 157 -11.93 -3.05 5.08
CA ALA A 157 -11.79 -4.49 5.28
C ALA A 157 -13.16 -5.19 5.32
N LYS A 158 -14.15 -4.60 6.00
CA LYS A 158 -15.54 -5.09 6.01
C LYS A 158 -16.13 -5.17 4.60
N THR A 159 -15.94 -4.12 3.80
CA THR A 159 -16.49 -4.06 2.44
C THR A 159 -15.84 -5.12 1.55
N GLN A 160 -14.51 -5.28 1.65
CA GLN A 160 -13.78 -6.32 0.93
C GLN A 160 -14.26 -7.73 1.31
N ALA A 161 -14.37 -8.02 2.61
CA ALA A 161 -14.85 -9.32 3.09
C ALA A 161 -16.29 -9.62 2.67
N ARG A 162 -17.18 -8.61 2.65
CA ARG A 162 -18.55 -8.75 2.16
C ARG A 162 -18.59 -9.13 0.68
N LEU A 163 -17.79 -8.47 -0.14
CA LEU A 163 -17.72 -8.77 -1.58
C LEU A 163 -17.08 -10.13 -1.86
N ALA A 164 -16.03 -10.49 -1.11
CA ALA A 164 -15.44 -11.81 -1.16
C ALA A 164 -16.45 -12.89 -0.77
N SER A 165 -17.24 -12.65 0.28
CA SER A 165 -18.29 -13.56 0.74
C SER A 165 -19.34 -13.81 -0.34
N ALA A 166 -19.83 -12.75 -0.98
CA ALA A 166 -20.81 -12.86 -2.06
C ALA A 166 -20.27 -13.63 -3.27
N ARG A 167 -19.02 -13.36 -3.68
CA ARG A 167 -18.40 -14.01 -4.85
C ARG A 167 -18.11 -15.49 -4.61
N LYS A 168 -17.63 -15.84 -3.42
CA LYS A 168 -17.24 -17.22 -3.07
C LYS A 168 -18.40 -18.03 -2.48
N LYS A 169 -19.57 -17.40 -2.28
CA LYS A 169 -20.77 -18.01 -1.65
C LYS A 169 -20.44 -18.64 -0.29
N LEU A 170 -19.66 -17.93 0.51
CA LEU A 170 -19.08 -18.40 1.77
C LEU A 170 -19.01 -17.23 2.75
N ARG A 171 -19.06 -17.49 4.06
CA ARG A 171 -18.81 -16.45 5.06
C ARG A 171 -17.32 -16.13 5.13
N VAL A 172 -16.92 -14.94 4.70
CA VAL A 172 -15.55 -14.45 4.76
C VAL A 172 -15.41 -13.42 5.87
N ARG A 173 -14.43 -13.60 6.75
CA ARG A 173 -14.13 -12.74 7.89
C ARG A 173 -13.04 -11.72 7.53
N PRO A 174 -13.19 -10.43 7.85
CA PRO A 174 -12.16 -9.43 7.59
C PRO A 174 -11.02 -9.49 8.61
N ILE A 175 -9.78 -9.43 8.13
CA ILE A 175 -8.57 -9.26 8.93
C ILE A 175 -7.79 -8.06 8.38
N ILE A 176 -7.33 -7.18 9.25
CA ILE A 176 -6.31 -6.18 8.96
C ILE A 176 -5.00 -6.65 9.59
N VAL A 177 -3.96 -6.78 8.77
CA VAL A 177 -2.63 -7.18 9.25
C VAL A 177 -1.66 -6.02 9.09
N PHE A 178 -1.05 -5.60 10.19
CA PHE A 178 0.04 -4.64 10.15
C PHE A 178 1.38 -5.36 10.03
N SER A 179 2.07 -5.18 8.91
CA SER A 179 3.31 -5.89 8.61
C SER A 179 4.54 -5.35 9.36
N ALA A 180 4.44 -4.16 9.93
CA ALA A 180 5.58 -3.45 10.52
C ALA A 180 5.21 -2.52 11.70
N ALA A 181 3.99 -2.62 12.22
CA ALA A 181 3.54 -1.88 13.40
C ALA A 181 3.19 -2.85 14.52
N ARG A 182 3.32 -2.38 15.76
CA ARG A 182 2.73 -3.03 16.93
C ARG A 182 1.26 -2.69 17.03
N VAL A 183 0.43 -3.61 17.50
CA VAL A 183 -1.01 -3.42 17.64
C VAL A 183 -1.37 -3.38 19.12
N GLN A 184 -1.89 -2.24 19.57
CA GLN A 184 -2.40 -2.02 20.92
C GLN A 184 -3.89 -1.65 20.85
N THR A 185 -4.66 -2.53 20.25
CA THR A 185 -6.12 -2.43 20.15
C THR A 185 -6.75 -3.70 20.71
N PRO A 186 -8.05 -3.71 21.02
CA PRO A 186 -8.78 -4.97 21.08
C PRO A 186 -8.51 -5.77 19.81
N ARG A 187 -8.29 -7.09 19.96
CA ARG A 187 -7.97 -7.97 18.84
C ARG A 187 -9.04 -7.96 17.75
N ILE A 188 -10.30 -7.82 18.16
CA ILE A 188 -11.46 -7.72 17.27
C ILE A 188 -12.13 -6.38 17.53
N VAL A 189 -12.25 -5.57 16.48
CA VAL A 189 -12.97 -4.29 16.51
C VAL A 189 -14.04 -4.34 15.42
N GLU A 190 -15.30 -4.19 15.83
CA GLU A 190 -16.45 -4.27 14.93
C GLU A 190 -16.46 -5.50 13.99
N ARG A 191 -16.10 -6.67 14.51
CA ARG A 191 -15.97 -7.95 13.76
C ARG A 191 -14.80 -8.00 12.75
N VAL A 192 -13.86 -7.05 12.82
CA VAL A 192 -12.60 -7.08 12.08
C VAL A 192 -11.48 -7.47 13.02
N ALA A 193 -10.74 -8.53 12.69
CA ALA A 193 -9.53 -8.86 13.43
C ALA A 193 -8.41 -7.89 13.04
N ILE A 194 -7.75 -7.29 14.03
CA ILE A 194 -6.62 -6.38 13.81
C ILE A 194 -5.40 -7.04 14.46
N LEU A 195 -4.41 -7.39 13.64
CA LEU A 195 -3.32 -8.25 14.04
C LEU A 195 -1.96 -7.65 13.67
N GLU A 196 -0.97 -7.95 14.50
CA GLU A 196 0.42 -7.92 14.06
C GLU A 196 0.69 -9.10 13.12
N MET A 197 1.66 -8.95 12.21
CA MET A 197 2.02 -10.02 11.28
C MET A 197 2.45 -11.32 12.00
N SER A 198 3.12 -11.20 13.14
CA SER A 198 3.55 -12.32 14.00
C SER A 198 2.38 -13.16 14.51
N GLU A 199 1.19 -12.58 14.65
CA GLU A 199 0.01 -13.23 15.23
C GLU A 199 -0.86 -13.91 14.16
N LEU A 200 -0.61 -13.66 12.88
CA LEU A 200 -1.52 -14.03 11.79
C LEU A 200 -1.75 -15.54 11.71
N LEU A 201 -0.68 -16.34 11.64
CA LEU A 201 -0.83 -17.81 11.53
C LEU A 201 -1.52 -18.39 12.75
N ASN A 202 -1.12 -17.93 13.93
CA ASN A 202 -1.69 -18.42 15.18
C ASN A 202 -3.18 -18.05 15.31
N TYR A 203 -3.58 -16.89 14.77
CA TYR A 203 -5.00 -16.53 14.63
C TYR A 203 -5.74 -17.48 13.70
N LEU A 204 -5.23 -17.70 12.49
CA LEU A 204 -5.88 -18.54 11.48
C LEU A 204 -6.09 -19.98 11.96
N HIS A 205 -5.13 -20.55 12.68
CA HIS A 205 -5.28 -21.90 13.25
C HIS A 205 -6.34 -21.97 14.35
N ASN A 206 -6.36 -21.00 15.27
CA ASN A 206 -7.14 -21.07 16.51
C ASN A 206 -8.47 -20.30 16.48
N ASP A 207 -8.87 -19.71 15.34
CA ASP A 207 -10.09 -18.92 15.24
C ASP A 207 -11.36 -19.81 15.29
N HIS A 208 -11.70 -20.32 16.48
CA HIS A 208 -12.83 -21.22 16.73
C HIS A 208 -14.17 -20.51 16.97
N ARG A 209 -14.27 -19.18 16.75
CA ARG A 209 -15.44 -18.37 17.15
C ARG A 209 -16.16 -17.76 15.96
#